data_AF-A0A377PIZ5-F1
#
_entry.id   AF-A0A377PIZ5-F1
#
_cell.length_a   1.000
_cell.length_b   1.000
_cell.length_c   1.000
_cell.angle_alpha   90.00
_cell.angle_beta   90.00
_cell.angle_gamma   90.00
#
_symmetry.space_group_name_H-M   'P 1'
#
loop_
_entity.id
_entity.type
_entity.pdbx_description
1 polymer ?
#
loop_
_entity_poly.entity_id
_entity_poly.type
_entity_poly.pdbx_seq_one_letter_code
_entity_poly.pdbx_strand_id
1 'polypeptide(L)' 'MTFNFDEWVDRSHSDSQKWNKYANKDIIPMWVADTDFRSPPAVIDALQKRVAGGRIWLR' A
#
# COMPACT_ATOMS: atom_id res chain seq x y z
N MET A 1 13.06 0.94 16.53
CA MET A 1 12.10 1.54 15.58
C MET A 1 10.73 1.08 16.00
N THR A 2 9.83 2.01 16.30
CA THR A 2 8.47 1.68 16.73
C THR A 2 7.55 1.78 15.53
N PHE A 3 6.83 0.71 15.21
CA PHE A 3 5.81 0.73 14.16
C PHE A 3 4.50 1.25 14.76
N ASN A 4 3.88 2.21 14.11
CA ASN A 4 2.56 2.68 14.48
C ASN A 4 1.51 1.91 13.68
N PHE A 5 0.89 0.91 14.31
CA PHE A 5 -0.21 0.15 13.70
C PHE A 5 -1.57 0.81 13.87
N ASP A 6 -1.67 1.83 14.72
CA ASP A 6 -2.90 2.61 14.93
C ASP A 6 -3.02 3.78 13.95
N GLU A 7 -2.00 3.97 13.08
CA GLU A 7 -2.07 4.96 12.01
C GLU A 7 -3.15 4.57 11.00
N TRP A 8 -4.19 5.40 10.90
CA TRP A 8 -5.19 5.25 9.85
C TRP A 8 -4.62 5.63 8.48
N VAL A 9 -4.66 4.68 7.54
CA VAL A 9 -4.25 4.89 6.14
C VAL A 9 -5.49 4.78 5.26
N ASP A 10 -5.90 5.90 4.65
CA ASP A 10 -6.96 5.88 3.66
C ASP A 10 -6.46 5.26 2.35
N ARG A 11 -7.07 4.14 1.96
CA ARG A 11 -6.76 3.39 0.73
C ARG A 11 -7.90 3.45 -0.30
N SER A 12 -8.96 4.23 -0.05
CA SER A 12 -10.11 4.37 -0.95
C SER A 12 -9.77 5.02 -2.29
N HIS A 13 -8.73 5.86 -2.32
CA HIS A 13 -8.22 6.52 -3.52
C HIS A 13 -6.98 5.83 -4.11
N SER A 14 -6.74 4.57 -3.76
CA SER A 14 -5.61 3.78 -4.26
C SER A 14 -6.04 2.68 -5.22
N ASP A 15 -5.09 2.03 -5.89
CA ASP A 15 -5.33 0.86 -6.75
C ASP A 15 -5.67 -0.43 -5.95
N SER A 16 -6.15 -0.30 -4.71
CA SER A 16 -6.46 -1.44 -3.85
C SER A 16 -7.74 -2.16 -4.27
N GLN A 17 -7.60 -3.42 -4.72
CA GLN A 17 -8.77 -4.28 -5.01
C GLN A 17 -9.67 -4.49 -3.79
N LYS A 18 -9.09 -4.51 -2.58
CA LYS A 18 -9.82 -4.67 -1.32
C LYS A 18 -10.89 -3.59 -1.17
N TRP A 19 -10.52 -2.33 -1.40
CA TRP A 19 -11.37 -1.15 -1.29
C TRP A 19 -12.22 -0.92 -2.55
N ASN A 20 -11.66 -1.16 -3.74
CA ASN A 20 -12.35 -0.91 -5.01
C ASN A 20 -13.55 -1.83 -5.26
N LYS A 21 -13.56 -3.06 -4.73
CA LYS A 21 -14.66 -4.02 -4.94
C LYS A 21 -16.01 -3.51 -4.43
N TYR A 22 -16.02 -2.74 -3.36
CA TYR A 22 -17.23 -2.21 -2.74
C TYR A 22 -17.28 -0.68 -2.76
N ALA A 23 -16.56 -0.05 -3.70
CA ALA A 23 -16.61 1.39 -3.89
C ALA A 23 -18.07 1.87 -4.02
N ASN A 24 -18.40 2.96 -3.33
CA ASN A 24 -19.75 3.56 -3.27
C ASN A 24 -20.84 2.67 -2.66
N LYS A 25 -20.47 1.66 -1.87
CA LYS A 25 -21.40 0.85 -1.06
C LYS A 25 -21.04 0.98 0.41
N ASP A 26 -22.05 0.93 1.27
CA ASP A 26 -21.87 0.93 2.72
C ASP A 26 -21.46 -0.48 3.21
N ILE A 27 -20.27 -0.90 2.80
CA ILE A 27 -19.70 -2.22 3.10
C ILE A 27 -18.25 -2.03 3.53
N ILE A 28 -17.92 -2.52 4.73
CA ILE A 28 -16.55 -2.52 5.25
C ILE A 28 -15.77 -3.68 4.60
N PRO A 29 -14.68 -3.42 3.85
CA PRO A 29 -13.98 -4.45 3.09
C PRO A 29 -13.05 -5.28 3.99
N MET A 30 -13.57 -6.36 4.59
CA MET A 30 -12.81 -7.28 5.46
C MET A 30 -12.56 -8.67 4.83
N TRP A 31 -12.57 -8.75 3.49
CA TRP A 31 -12.63 -10.02 2.76
C TRP A 31 -11.30 -10.49 2.16
N VAL A 32 -10.37 -9.58 1.85
CA VAL A 32 -9.04 -9.93 1.31
C VAL A 32 -8.06 -10.08 2.47
N ALA A 33 -7.18 -11.07 2.39
CA ALA A 33 -6.02 -11.23 3.27
C ALA A 33 -4.88 -10.24 2.93
N ASP A 34 -5.21 -8.96 2.76
CA ASP A 34 -4.28 -7.83 2.64
C ASP A 34 -4.54 -6.84 3.78
N THR A 35 -3.47 -6.36 4.40
CA THR A 35 -3.52 -5.46 5.57
C THR A 35 -3.56 -4.00 5.13
N ASP A 36 -4.20 -3.13 5.92
CA ASP A 36 -4.25 -1.69 5.64
C ASP A 36 -3.10 -0.90 6.31
N PHE A 37 -1.98 -1.57 6.60
CA PHE A 37 -0.79 -0.93 7.16
C PHE A 37 0.14 -0.40 6.08
N ARG A 38 0.93 0.62 6.43
CA ARG A 38 2.04 1.05 5.57
C ARG A 38 3.10 -0.04 5.48
N SER A 39 3.70 -0.17 4.30
CA SER A 39 4.87 -1.03 4.10
C SER A 39 6.02 -0.63 5.04
N PRO A 40 6.84 -1.58 5.50
CA PRO A 40 7.99 -1.26 6.37
C PRO A 40 8.93 -0.23 5.73
N PRO A 41 9.55 0.68 6.51
CA PRO A 41 10.47 1.69 5.98
C PRO A 41 11.59 1.10 5.12
N ALA A 42 12.14 -0.04 5.52
CA ALA A 42 13.18 -0.74 4.76
C ALA A 42 12.76 -1.12 3.33
N VAL A 43 11.48 -1.47 3.12
CA VAL A 43 10.93 -1.80 1.80
C VAL A 43 10.76 -0.52 0.97
N ILE A 44 10.21 0.54 1.59
CA ILE A 44 10.02 1.84 0.94
C ILE A 44 11.38 2.40 0.49
N ASP A 45 12.39 2.39 1.37
CA ASP A 45 13.74 2.88 1.07
C ASP A 45 14.40 2.11 -0.07
N ALA A 46 14.25 0.78 -0.07
CA ALA A 46 14.79 -0.06 -1.13
C ALA A 46 14.15 0.27 -2.50
N LEU A 47 12.83 0.45 -2.53
CA LEU A 47 12.10 0.84 -3.74
C LEU A 47 12.49 2.25 -4.20
N GLN A 48 12.59 3.22 -3.29
CA GLN A 48 13.00 4.59 -3.61
C GLN A 48 14.41 4.63 -4.21
N LYS A 49 15.39 3.94 -3.60
CA LYS A 49 16.75 3.81 -4.15
C LYS A 49 16.75 3.19 -5.54
N ARG A 50 15.90 2.17 -5.74
CA ARG A 50 15.79 1.47 -7.02
C ARG A 50 15.20 2.37 -8.12
N VAL A 51 14.20 3.19 -7.80
CA VAL A 51 13.57 4.14 -8.73
C VAL A 51 14.52 5.29 -9.03
N ALA A 52 15.16 5.88 -8.02
CA ALA A 52 16.12 6.98 -8.17
C ALA A 52 17.33 6.58 -9.03
N GLY A 53 17.73 5.31 -8.99
CA GLY A 53 18.84 4.79 -9.80
C GLY A 53 18.60 4.74 -11.31
N GLY A 54 17.41 5.10 -11.81
CA GLY A 54 17.16 5.39 -13.24
C GLY A 54 17.38 4.24 -14.25
N ARG A 55 17.76 3.04 -13.79
CA ARG A 55 17.97 1.88 -14.66
C ARG A 55 16.62 1.33 -15.14
N ILE A 56 16.20 1.85 -16.29
CA ILE A 56 15.36 1.16 -17.26
C ILE A 56 16.06 -0.17 -17.56
N TRP A 57 15.42 -1.30 -17.21
CA TRP A 57 15.79 -2.60 -17.75
C TRP A 57 15.07 -2.73 -19.08
N LEU A 58 15.64 -2.11 -20.12
CA LEU A 58 15.44 -2.61 -21.48
C LEU A 58 16.46 -3.74 -21.64
N ARG A 59 16.03 -4.96 -21.36
CA ARG A 59 16.61 -6.16 -21.96
C ARG A 59 15.48 -7.06 -22.39
#